data_AF-A0A935D0G6-F1
#
_entry.id   AF-A0A935D0G6-F1
#
_cell.length_a   1.000
_cell.length_b   1.000
_cell.length_c   1.000
_cell.angle_alpha   90.00
_cell.angle_beta   90.00
_cell.angle_gamma   90.00
#
_symmetry.space_group_name_H-M   'P 1'
#
loop_
_entity.id
_entity.type
_entity.pdbx_description
1 polymer ?
#
loop_
_entity_poly.entity_id
_entity_poly.type
_entity_poly.pdbx_seq_one_letter_code
_entity_poly.pdbx_strand_id
1 'polypeptide(L)'
;MQLEHTSSKSIEFILDYLTDMDKFASIHPVISKIKPLGRQHFIVYETLQIGPVPWSFTYPAQVILGQDGMSVTIKAIVMKVTKIEMVFEISKIGPHSLIKEKIHMETPLPVKKMMQKIFKKQHIQFFKTLESL
;
A
#
# COMPACT_ATOMS: atom_id res chain seq x y z
N MET A 1 -5.83 -8.61 -7.93
CA MET A 1 -5.18 -9.50 -6.95
C MET A 1 -5.85 -9.23 -5.62
N GLN A 2 -6.06 -10.25 -4.80
CA GLN A 2 -6.61 -10.09 -3.46
C GLN A 2 -5.66 -10.73 -2.44
N LEU A 3 -5.42 -10.04 -1.34
CA LEU A 3 -4.68 -10.51 -0.17
C LEU A 3 -5.57 -10.37 1.06
N GLU A 4 -5.39 -11.28 2.01
CA GLU A 4 -6.09 -11.24 3.28
C GLU A 4 -5.08 -11.36 4.41
N HIS A 5 -5.20 -10.48 5.40
CA HIS A 5 -4.32 -10.41 6.55
C HIS A 5 -5.16 -10.33 7.82
N THR A 6 -4.98 -11.29 8.72
CA THR A 6 -5.52 -11.21 10.07
C THR A 6 -4.50 -10.55 10.97
N SER A 7 -4.93 -9.55 11.74
CA SER A 7 -4.07 -8.79 12.66
C SER A 7 -4.66 -8.77 14.06
N SER A 8 -3.80 -8.81 15.08
CA SER A 8 -4.20 -8.55 16.47
C SER A 8 -4.43 -7.07 16.76
N LYS A 9 -4.03 -6.18 15.84
CA LYS A 9 -4.22 -4.73 15.96
C LYS A 9 -5.68 -4.35 15.78
N SER A 10 -6.09 -3.26 16.46
CA SER A 10 -7.42 -2.70 16.30
C SER A 10 -7.59 -2.08 14.91
N ILE A 11 -8.84 -1.92 14.49
CA ILE A 11 -9.18 -1.31 13.19
C ILE A 11 -8.63 0.12 13.12
N GLU A 12 -8.73 0.87 14.22
CA GLU A 12 -8.25 2.25 14.31
C GLU A 12 -6.74 2.33 14.13
N PHE A 13 -5.98 1.40 14.73
CA PHE A 13 -4.53 1.34 14.58
C PHE A 13 -4.13 1.04 13.12
N ILE A 14 -4.83 0.10 12.47
CA ILE A 14 -4.56 -0.24 11.07
C ILE A 14 -4.90 0.95 10.16
N LEU A 15 -6.06 1.59 10.36
CA LEU A 15 -6.48 2.76 9.58
C LEU A 15 -5.51 3.92 9.73
N ASP A 16 -5.01 4.17 10.93
CA ASP A 16 -4.02 5.20 11.20
C ASP A 16 -2.76 4.98 10.36
N TYR A 17 -2.21 3.76 10.32
CA TYR A 17 -1.07 3.43 9.45
C TYR A 17 -1.37 3.47 7.95
N LEU A 18 -2.62 3.24 7.54
CA LEU A 18 -3.02 3.30 6.11
C LEU A 18 -3.36 4.71 5.63
N THR A 19 -3.61 5.66 6.53
CA THR A 19 -4.04 7.03 6.18
C THR A 19 -3.00 8.09 6.54
N ASP A 20 -2.18 7.86 7.56
CA ASP A 20 -0.99 8.65 7.85
C ASP A 20 0.18 8.16 6.99
N MET A 21 0.58 8.99 6.03
CA MET A 21 1.60 8.63 5.04
C MET A 21 3.03 8.62 5.59
N ASP A 22 3.28 9.31 6.69
CA ASP A 22 4.59 9.23 7.36
C ASP A 22 4.70 7.89 8.10
N LYS A 23 3.63 7.46 8.77
CA LYS A 23 3.54 6.12 9.39
C LYS A 23 3.60 5.02 8.34
N PHE A 24 2.84 5.14 7.25
CA PHE A 24 2.86 4.17 6.15
C PHE A 24 4.29 3.98 5.63
N ALA A 25 4.97 5.08 5.30
CA ALA A 25 6.34 5.05 4.81
C ALA A 25 7.33 4.45 5.83
N SER A 26 7.14 4.71 7.13
CA SER A 26 8.05 4.27 8.19
C SER A 26 8.21 2.75 8.30
N ILE A 27 7.19 1.98 7.87
CA ILE A 27 7.19 0.51 7.92
C ILE A 27 7.14 -0.15 6.54
N HIS A 28 7.06 0.63 5.46
CA HIS A 28 6.99 0.09 4.12
C HIS A 28 8.37 -0.39 3.65
N PRO A 29 8.49 -1.59 3.07
CA PRO A 29 9.79 -2.19 2.77
C PRO A 29 10.60 -1.49 1.69
N VAL A 30 9.96 -0.66 0.85
CA VAL A 30 10.62 -0.01 -0.32
C VAL A 30 10.32 1.48 -0.45
N ILE A 31 9.36 2.01 0.32
CA ILE A 31 9.03 3.44 0.25
C ILE A 31 9.87 4.13 1.29
N SER A 32 10.73 5.04 0.85
CA SER A 32 11.63 5.78 1.74
C SER A 32 11.00 7.06 2.26
N LYS A 33 10.06 7.63 1.49
CA LYS A 33 9.43 8.91 1.82
C LYS A 33 8.12 9.08 1.06
N ILE A 34 7.16 9.73 1.69
CA ILE A 34 5.96 10.26 1.04
C ILE A 34 5.89 11.75 1.39
N LYS A 35 5.61 12.61 0.40
CA LYS A 35 5.41 14.06 0.65
C LYS A 35 4.02 14.48 0.17
N PRO A 36 3.33 15.37 0.91
CA PRO A 36 2.05 15.91 0.45
C PRO A 36 2.26 16.83 -0.76
N LEU A 37 1.36 16.74 -1.73
CA LEU A 37 1.21 17.66 -2.87
C LEU A 37 -0.08 18.49 -2.80
N GLY A 38 -0.95 18.20 -1.83
CA GLY A 38 -2.23 18.84 -1.64
C GLY A 38 -3.17 17.96 -0.82
N ARG A 39 -4.46 18.30 -0.77
CA ARG A 39 -5.46 17.48 -0.07
C ARG A 39 -5.49 16.08 -0.67
N GLN A 40 -5.15 15.06 0.13
CA GLN A 40 -5.18 13.63 -0.24
C GLN A 40 -4.24 13.22 -1.38
N HIS A 41 -3.40 14.12 -1.89
CA HIS A 41 -2.47 13.86 -2.98
C HIS A 41 -1.04 13.91 -2.47
N PHE A 42 -0.22 12.97 -2.93
CA PHE A 42 1.13 12.76 -2.44
C PHE A 42 2.09 12.45 -3.58
N ILE A 43 3.37 12.70 -3.35
CA ILE A 43 4.46 12.13 -4.14
C ILE A 43 5.18 11.10 -3.29
N VAL A 44 5.25 9.88 -3.82
CA VAL A 44 5.89 8.74 -3.18
C VAL A 44 7.31 8.60 -3.74
N TYR A 45 8.27 8.37 -2.86
CA TYR A 45 9.67 8.06 -3.19
C TYR A 45 9.93 6.60 -2.87
N GLU A 46 10.19 5.81 -3.90
CA GLU A 46 10.37 4.36 -3.77
C GLU A 46 11.74 3.94 -4.32
N THR A 47 12.37 2.99 -3.65
CA THR A 47 13.62 2.38 -4.07
C THR A 47 13.43 0.86 -4.17
N LEU A 48 13.41 0.35 -5.40
CA LEU A 48 13.36 -1.09 -5.67
C LEU A 48 14.76 -1.66 -5.79
N GLN A 49 14.99 -2.84 -5.20
CA GLN A 49 16.19 -3.63 -5.43
C GLN A 49 15.97 -4.52 -6.65
N ILE A 50 16.55 -4.17 -7.80
CA ILE A 50 16.52 -4.99 -9.02
C ILE A 50 17.91 -5.62 -9.20
N GLY A 51 18.08 -6.83 -8.66
CA GLY A 51 19.40 -7.44 -8.57
C GLY A 51 20.32 -6.65 -7.63
N PRO A 52 21.61 -6.42 -7.98
CA PRO A 52 22.55 -5.69 -7.12
C PRO A 52 22.41 -4.16 -7.22
N VAL A 53 21.58 -3.64 -8.13
CA VAL A 53 21.46 -2.19 -8.36
C VAL A 53 20.15 -1.67 -7.79
N PRO A 54 20.20 -0.69 -6.85
CA PRO A 54 19.00 -0.02 -6.38
C PRO A 54 18.49 0.92 -7.48
N TRP A 55 17.19 0.85 -7.77
CA TRP A 55 16.51 1.78 -8.66
C TRP A 55 15.52 2.63 -7.88
N SER A 56 15.79 3.94 -7.82
CA SER A 56 14.92 4.90 -7.14
C SER A 56 14.09 5.69 -8.15
N PHE A 57 12.80 5.87 -7.85
CA PHE A 57 11.88 6.65 -8.66
C PHE A 57 10.80 7.29 -7.80
N THR A 58 10.02 8.18 -8.41
CA THR A 58 8.89 8.84 -7.74
C THR A 58 7.62 8.71 -8.56
N TYR A 59 6.48 8.75 -7.89
CA TYR A 59 5.18 8.72 -8.54
C TYR A 59 4.11 9.43 -7.70
N PRO A 60 3.09 10.02 -8.35
CA PRO A 60 1.95 10.58 -7.65
C PRO A 60 1.07 9.45 -7.10
N ALA A 61 0.54 9.67 -5.90
CA ALA A 61 -0.47 8.83 -5.29
C ALA A 61 -1.59 9.68 -4.68
N GLN A 62 -2.76 9.07 -4.53
CA GLN A 62 -3.91 9.65 -3.86
C GLN A 62 -4.41 8.67 -2.80
N VAL A 63 -4.72 9.15 -1.60
CA VAL A 63 -5.26 8.35 -0.50
C VAL A 63 -6.66 8.86 -0.14
N ILE A 64 -7.64 7.98 -0.22
CA ILE A 64 -9.06 8.30 -0.04
C ILE A 64 -9.58 7.42 1.09
N LEU A 65 -10.03 8.02 2.18
CA LEU A 65 -10.78 7.33 3.22
C LEU A 65 -12.22 7.11 2.74
N GLY A 66 -12.73 5.89 2.89
CA GLY A 66 -14.10 5.55 2.58
C GLY A 66 -15.10 6.25 3.49
N GLN A 67 -16.33 6.45 2.99
CA GLN A 67 -17.41 7.06 3.77
C GLN A 67 -17.84 6.18 4.97
N ASP A 68 -17.55 4.88 4.90
CA ASP A 68 -17.78 3.92 5.97
C ASP A 68 -16.77 4.05 7.13
N GLY A 69 -15.68 4.80 6.93
CA GLY A 69 -14.58 4.91 7.89
C GLY A 69 -13.82 3.60 8.11
N MET A 70 -14.08 2.57 7.29
CA MET A 70 -13.50 1.22 7.43
C MET A 70 -12.76 0.78 6.16
N SER A 71 -12.78 1.61 5.12
CA SER A 71 -12.06 1.37 3.88
C SER A 71 -11.09 2.49 3.54
N VAL A 72 -9.96 2.13 2.92
CA VAL A 72 -8.98 3.08 2.39
C VAL A 72 -8.69 2.70 0.95
N THR A 73 -8.80 3.66 0.05
CA THR A 73 -8.41 3.50 -1.35
C THR A 73 -7.15 4.29 -1.63
N ILE A 74 -6.11 3.62 -2.11
CA ILE A 74 -4.86 4.23 -2.56
C ILE A 74 -4.76 4.08 -4.07
N LYS A 75 -4.64 5.20 -4.79
CA LYS A 75 -4.47 5.21 -6.25
C LYS A 75 -3.09 5.75 -6.59
N ALA A 76 -2.37 5.14 -7.52
CA ALA A 76 -1.06 5.59 -7.94
C ALA A 76 -0.85 5.46 -9.45
N ILE A 77 -0.04 6.36 -10.02
CA ILE A 77 0.37 6.30 -11.44
C ILE A 77 1.90 6.16 -11.49
N VAL A 78 2.37 4.91 -11.54
CA VAL A 78 3.79 4.57 -11.54
C VAL A 78 4.35 4.67 -12.96
N MET A 79 5.48 5.37 -13.12
CA MET A 79 6.19 5.52 -14.40
C MET A 79 5.33 6.04 -15.56
N LYS A 80 4.24 6.78 -15.27
CA LYS A 80 3.25 7.30 -16.24
C LYS A 80 2.47 6.24 -17.05
N VAL A 81 2.73 4.95 -16.85
CA VAL A 81 2.16 3.85 -17.66
C VAL A 81 1.40 2.83 -16.84
N THR A 82 1.68 2.74 -15.53
CA THR A 82 1.08 1.76 -14.64
C THR A 82 0.13 2.45 -13.68
N LYS A 83 -1.16 2.21 -13.84
CA LYS A 83 -2.16 2.65 -12.86
C LYS A 83 -2.40 1.54 -11.85
N ILE A 84 -2.36 1.90 -10.58
CA ILE A 84 -2.56 1.00 -9.46
C ILE A 84 -3.70 1.56 -8.63
N GLU A 85 -4.65 0.70 -8.29
CA GLU A 85 -5.70 0.99 -7.32
C GLU A 85 -5.67 -0.11 -6.27
N MET A 86 -5.50 0.29 -5.01
CA MET A 86 -5.47 -0.59 -3.86
C MET A 86 -6.64 -0.21 -2.97
N VAL A 87 -7.50 -1.16 -2.65
CA VAL A 87 -8.63 -0.98 -1.74
C VAL A 87 -8.39 -1.87 -0.54
N PHE A 88 -8.26 -1.25 0.63
CA PHE A 88 -8.22 -1.92 1.92
C PHE A 88 -9.61 -1.86 2.52
N GLU A 89 -10.20 -3.01 2.84
CA GLU A 89 -11.44 -3.15 3.59
C GLU A 89 -11.09 -3.81 4.91
N ILE A 90 -11.37 -3.14 6.03
CA ILE A 90 -11.04 -3.66 7.35
C ILE A 90 -12.34 -4.01 8.07
N SER A 91 -12.39 -5.21 8.63
CA SER A 91 -13.53 -5.67 9.42
C SER A 91 -13.07 -6.39 10.68
N LYS A 92 -13.97 -6.50 11.65
CA LYS A 92 -13.70 -7.25 12.88
C LYS A 92 -14.04 -8.72 12.70
N ILE A 93 -13.14 -9.60 13.14
CA ILE A 93 -13.34 -11.05 13.20
C ILE A 93 -12.99 -11.58 14.60
N GLY A 94 -14.00 -11.63 15.48
CA GLY A 94 -13.80 -11.98 16.89
C GLY A 94 -12.92 -10.95 17.61
N PRO A 95 -11.80 -11.35 18.24
CA PRO A 95 -10.86 -10.42 18.88
C PRO A 95 -9.85 -9.79 17.90
N HIS A 96 -9.87 -10.20 16.63
CA HIS A 96 -8.91 -9.77 15.61
C HIS A 96 -9.54 -8.86 14.57
N SER A 97 -8.70 -8.21 13.77
CA SER A 97 -9.09 -7.46 12.58
C SER A 97 -8.73 -8.26 11.32
N LEU A 98 -9.65 -8.33 10.36
CA LEU A 98 -9.41 -8.85 9.02
C LEU A 98 -9.21 -7.69 8.07
N ILE A 99 -8.09 -7.69 7.36
CA ILE A 99 -7.74 -6.72 6.34
C ILE A 99 -7.84 -7.42 5.00
N LYS A 100 -8.80 -7.00 4.17
CA LYS A 100 -8.92 -7.45 2.78
C LYS A 100 -8.33 -6.38 1.89
N GLU A 101 -7.26 -6.75 1.19
CA GLU A 101 -6.61 -5.87 0.24
C GLU A 101 -6.92 -6.32 -1.20
N LYS A 102 -7.51 -5.43 -1.99
CA LYS A 102 -7.77 -5.64 -3.42
C LYS A 102 -6.88 -4.73 -4.24
N ILE A 103 -6.00 -5.31 -5.04
CA ILE A 103 -5.06 -4.58 -5.91
C ILE A 103 -5.47 -4.78 -7.37
N HIS A 104 -5.90 -3.69 -8.01
CA HIS A 104 -6.11 -3.60 -9.45
C HIS A 104 -4.92 -2.90 -10.10
N MET A 105 -4.43 -3.47 -11.20
CA MET A 105 -3.28 -2.93 -11.93
C MET A 105 -3.55 -2.94 -13.43
N GLU A 106 -3.43 -1.76 -14.00
CA GLU A 106 -3.47 -1.51 -15.44
C GLU A 106 -2.06 -1.17 -15.89
N THR A 107 -1.42 -2.11 -16.59
CA THR A 107 -0.05 -1.99 -17.08
C THR A 107 0.00 -2.46 -18.53
N PRO A 108 0.82 -1.85 -19.40
CA PRO A 108 1.17 -2.49 -20.66
C PRO A 108 1.81 -3.87 -20.39
N LEU A 109 1.30 -4.93 -21.02
CA LEU A 109 1.86 -6.29 -20.92
C LEU A 109 3.29 -6.31 -21.50
N PRO A 110 4.26 -7.10 -20.97
CA PRO A 110 4.13 -8.37 -20.23
C PRO A 110 4.53 -8.34 -18.73
N VAL A 111 4.70 -7.17 -18.11
CA VAL A 111 5.25 -7.07 -16.73
C VAL A 111 4.25 -7.36 -15.60
N LYS A 112 2.94 -7.46 -15.92
CA LYS A 112 1.86 -7.58 -14.92
C LYS A 112 2.08 -8.67 -13.87
N LYS A 113 2.47 -9.88 -14.28
CA LYS A 113 2.69 -11.02 -13.36
C LYS A 113 3.87 -10.78 -12.43
N MET A 114 4.95 -10.18 -12.94
CA MET A 114 6.13 -9.87 -12.14
C MET A 114 5.81 -8.79 -11.11
N MET A 115 5.13 -7.71 -11.54
CA MET A 115 4.69 -6.63 -10.65
C MET A 115 3.77 -7.16 -9.55
N GLN A 116 2.79 -8.02 -9.88
CA GLN A 116 1.93 -8.66 -8.88
C GLN A 116 2.70 -9.44 -7.82
N LYS A 117 3.75 -10.18 -8.21
CA LYS A 117 4.59 -10.90 -7.24
C LYS A 117 5.37 -9.95 -6.34
N ILE A 118 5.92 -8.87 -6.90
CA ILE A 118 6.67 -7.85 -6.15
C ILE A 118 5.75 -7.16 -5.13
N PHE A 119 4.59 -6.66 -5.58
CA PHE A 119 3.59 -6.03 -4.73
C PHE A 119 3.13 -6.96 -3.61
N LYS A 120 2.79 -8.22 -3.94
CA LYS A 120 2.41 -9.22 -2.94
C LYS A 120 3.49 -9.40 -1.88
N LYS A 121 4.76 -9.50 -2.27
CA LYS A 121 5.87 -9.68 -1.32
C LYS A 121 6.02 -8.45 -0.42
N GLN A 122 5.94 -7.26 -0.98
CA GLN A 122 6.06 -6.00 -0.23
C GLN A 122 4.92 -5.85 0.78
N HIS A 123 3.68 -6.12 0.38
CA HIS A 123 2.51 -5.95 1.25
C HIS A 123 2.44 -7.01 2.34
N ILE A 124 2.82 -8.26 2.05
CA ILE A 124 3.02 -9.27 3.10
C ILE A 124 4.06 -8.77 4.12
N GLN A 125 5.15 -8.16 3.68
CA GLN A 125 6.16 -7.63 4.58
C GLN A 125 5.66 -6.42 5.37
N PHE A 126 4.93 -5.49 4.74
CA PHE A 126 4.31 -4.34 5.39
C PHE A 126 3.41 -4.79 6.56
N PHE A 127 2.49 -5.72 6.32
CA PHE A 127 1.58 -6.19 7.36
C PHE A 127 2.29 -7.02 8.45
N LYS A 128 3.36 -7.74 8.12
CA LYS A 128 4.22 -8.38 9.13
C LYS A 128 4.88 -7.36 10.04
N THR A 129 5.41 -6.28 9.47
CA THR A 129 6.03 -5.21 10.26
C THR A 129 4.97 -4.49 11.10
N LEU A 130 3.80 -4.19 10.55
CA LEU A 130 2.68 -3.59 11.27
C LEU A 130 2.25 -4.43 12.49
N GLU A 131 2.20 -5.75 12.33
CA GLU A 131 1.85 -6.67 13.43
C GLU A 131 2.89 -6.68 14.55
N SER A 132 4.16 -6.42 14.22
CA SER A 132 5.28 -6.44 15.18
C SER A 132 5.47 -5.16 16.00
N LEU A 133 4.76 -4.09 15.64
CA LEU A 133 4.72 -2.83 16.41
C LEU A 133 3.95 -3.00 17.73
#